data_AF-A0A0W0VI26-F1
#
_entry.id   AF-A0A0W0VI26-F1
#
_cell.length_a   1.000
_cell.length_b   1.000
_cell.length_c   1.000
_cell.angle_alpha   90.00
_cell.angle_beta   90.00
_cell.angle_gamma   90.00
#
_symmetry.space_group_name_H-M   'P 1'
#
loop_
_entity.id
_entity.type
_entity.pdbx_description
1 polymer ?
#
loop_
_entity_poly.entity_id
_entity_poly.type
_entity_poly.pdbx_seq_one_letter_code
_entity_poly.pdbx_strand_id
1 'polypeptide(L)'
;MAAGGFAETAHWRDSARSARFFMVDARAAFPIFLFLMHIRVWTGILVLVSAVFFGVIEHYGFTVPVFLRWIRSFLAGPIKNSKPWWR
;
A
#
# COMPACT_ATOMS: atom_id res chain seq x y z
N MET A 1 24.37 -32.32 -9.07
CA MET A 1 23.89 -30.93 -9.27
C MET A 1 22.42 -30.93 -8.90
N ALA A 2 22.08 -30.58 -7.66
CA ALA A 2 20.71 -30.66 -7.18
C ALA A 2 19.85 -29.68 -8.00
N ALA A 3 18.81 -30.19 -8.66
CA ALA A 3 17.78 -29.35 -9.26
C ALA A 3 17.20 -28.49 -8.13
N GLY A 4 17.36 -27.16 -8.23
CA GLY A 4 16.88 -26.20 -7.23
C GLY A 4 15.36 -26.25 -7.15
N GLY A 5 14.83 -27.09 -6.26
CA GLY A 5 13.40 -27.19 -5.99
C GLY A 5 12.93 -26.08 -5.06
N PHE A 6 11.72 -25.58 -5.30
CA PHE A 6 11.04 -24.65 -4.39
C PHE A 6 10.69 -25.35 -3.05
N ALA A 7 10.51 -24.57 -1.98
CA ALA A 7 10.09 -25.10 -0.68
C ALA A 7 8.69 -25.74 -0.77
N GLU A 8 8.42 -26.81 0.00
CA GLU A 8 7.10 -27.48 0.03
C GLU A 8 5.94 -26.55 0.43
N THR A 9 6.25 -25.50 1.20
CA THR A 9 5.29 -24.47 1.61
C THR A 9 5.15 -23.33 0.61
N ALA A 10 5.93 -23.32 -0.48
CA ALA A 10 5.88 -22.26 -1.48
C ALA A 10 4.62 -22.40 -2.33
N HIS A 11 3.69 -21.48 -2.15
CA HIS A 11 2.45 -21.45 -2.90
C HIS A 11 2.41 -20.22 -3.81
N TRP A 12 2.04 -20.37 -5.08
CA TRP A 12 1.99 -19.28 -6.07
C TRP A 12 1.11 -18.09 -5.64
N ARG A 13 0.10 -18.35 -4.79
CA ARG A 13 -0.77 -17.33 -4.19
C ARG A 13 -0.03 -16.36 -3.26
N ASP A 14 1.10 -16.78 -2.69
CA ASP A 14 1.87 -15.93 -1.78
C ASP A 14 2.54 -14.76 -2.49
N SER A 15 2.76 -14.88 -3.80
CA SER A 15 3.25 -13.79 -4.66
C SER A 15 2.32 -12.58 -4.72
N ALA A 16 1.03 -12.75 -4.36
CA ALA A 16 0.05 -11.66 -4.35
C ALA A 16 -0.12 -10.97 -2.99
N ARG A 17 0.57 -11.42 -1.94
CA ARG A 17 0.49 -10.79 -0.61
C ARG A 17 1.17 -9.42 -0.63
N SER A 18 0.57 -8.43 0.02
CA SER A 18 1.23 -7.11 0.16
C SER A 18 2.48 -7.24 1.02
N ALA A 19 3.55 -6.54 0.69
CA ALA A 19 4.73 -6.44 1.54
C ALA A 19 4.40 -5.61 2.78
N ARG A 20 4.63 -6.17 3.96
CA ARG A 20 4.31 -5.54 5.25
C ARG A 20 5.52 -5.64 6.16
N PHE A 21 5.75 -4.59 6.94
CA PHE A 21 6.66 -4.64 8.07
C PHE A 21 5.79 -4.56 9.34
N PHE A 22 5.60 -5.70 10.01
CA PHE A 22 4.61 -5.87 11.07
C PHE A 22 3.19 -5.47 10.63
N MET A 23 2.59 -4.50 11.31
CA MET A 23 1.25 -3.95 11.07
C MET A 23 1.30 -2.67 10.22
N VAL A 24 2.37 -2.44 9.46
CA VAL A 24 2.53 -1.25 8.64
C VAL A 24 2.90 -1.67 7.22
N ASP A 25 2.16 -1.16 6.23
CA ASP A 25 2.47 -1.36 4.82
C ASP A 25 3.92 -0.90 4.50
N ALA A 26 4.66 -1.70 3.73
CA ALA A 26 6.07 -1.40 3.42
C ALA A 26 6.27 -0.04 2.73
N ARG A 27 5.24 0.51 2.07
CA ARG A 27 5.29 1.82 1.42
C ARG A 27 5.43 2.97 2.43
N ALA A 28 4.95 2.77 3.66
CA ALA A 28 5.07 3.76 4.73
C ALA A 28 6.50 3.88 5.29
N ALA A 29 7.42 2.99 4.92
CA ALA A 29 8.83 3.06 5.30
C ALA A 29 9.62 4.05 4.43
N PHE A 30 9.13 4.44 3.25
CA PHE A 30 9.84 5.34 2.34
C PHE A 30 10.15 6.74 2.94
N PRO A 31 9.23 7.40 3.66
CA PRO A 31 9.51 8.63 4.40
C PRO A 31 10.65 8.48 5.41
N ILE A 32 10.76 7.32 6.08
CA ILE A 32 11.83 7.05 7.05
C ILE A 32 13.17 7.02 6.32
N PHE A 33 13.24 6.37 5.16
CA PHE A 33 14.44 6.37 4.31
C PHE A 33 14.84 7.81 3.92
N LEU A 34 13.89 8.65 3.49
CA LEU A 34 14.17 10.06 3.17
C LEU A 34 14.68 10.86 4.37
N PHE A 35 14.11 10.64 5.56
CA PHE A 35 14.59 11.26 6.79
C PHE A 35 16.02 10.85 7.12
N LEU A 36 16.36 9.57 6.97
CA LEU A 36 17.72 9.07 7.21
C LEU A 36 18.72 9.65 6.20
N MET A 37 18.33 9.85 4.94
CA MET A 37 19.18 10.52 3.94
C MET A 37 19.34 12.02 4.17
N HIS A 38 18.33 12.68 4.75
CA HIS A 38 18.32 14.12 4.92
C HIS A 38 17.69 14.49 6.26
N ILE A 39 18.47 14.39 7.35
CA ILE A 39 18.00 14.64 8.71
C ILE A 39 17.75 16.15 8.90
N ARG A 40 16.48 16.55 8.77
CA ARG A 40 15.96 17.89 9.02
C ARG A 40 14.63 17.78 9.75
N VAL A 41 14.21 18.87 10.40
CA VAL A 41 12.92 18.91 11.10
C VAL A 41 11.77 18.62 10.13
N TRP A 42 11.82 19.15 8.91
CA TRP A 42 10.75 18.95 7.93
C TRP A 42 10.64 17.49 7.45
N THR A 43 11.75 16.77 7.30
CA THR A 43 11.72 15.33 6.96
C THR A 43 11.24 14.50 8.15
N GLY A 44 11.51 14.92 9.38
CA GLY A 44 10.90 14.33 10.57
C GLY A 44 9.37 14.51 10.61
N ILE A 45 8.88 15.70 10.28
CA ILE A 45 7.44 15.97 10.14
C ILE A 45 6.83 15.09 9.04
N LEU A 46 7.51 14.95 7.89
CA LEU A 46 7.08 14.08 6.79
C LEU A 46 6.89 12.62 7.27
N VAL A 47 7.83 12.10 8.07
CA VAL A 47 7.73 10.76 8.65
C VAL A 47 6.50 10.64 9.55
N LEU A 48 6.31 11.57 10.48
CA LEU A 48 5.19 11.55 11.42
C LEU A 48 3.84 11.61 10.70
N VAL A 49 3.67 12.56 9.76
CA VAL A 49 2.44 12.71 8.98
C VAL A 49 2.16 11.46 8.17
N SER A 50 3.18 10.90 7.52
CA SER A 50 3.01 9.69 6.71
C SER A 50 2.66 8.47 7.57
N ALA A 51 3.33 8.31 8.72
CA ALA A 51 3.05 7.21 9.66
C ALA A 51 1.60 7.28 10.18
N VAL A 52 1.13 8.46 10.56
CA VAL A 52 -0.26 8.67 10.97
C VAL A 52 -1.22 8.39 9.80
N PHE A 53 -0.95 8.93 8.62
CA PHE A 53 -1.79 8.73 7.43
C PHE A 53 -1.95 7.24 7.07
N PHE A 54 -0.85 6.51 6.94
CA PHE A 54 -0.90 5.07 6.62
C PHE A 54 -1.48 4.25 7.78
N GLY A 55 -1.18 4.61 9.03
CA GLY A 55 -1.77 3.98 10.20
C GLY A 55 -3.30 4.12 10.26
N VAL A 56 -3.83 5.28 9.89
CA VAL A 56 -5.28 5.51 9.80
C VAL A 56 -5.90 4.67 8.69
N ILE A 57 -5.31 4.66 7.50
CA ILE A 57 -5.80 3.84 6.37
C ILE A 57 -5.86 2.36 6.76
N GLU A 58 -4.80 1.86 7.40
CA GLU A 58 -4.69 0.48 7.83
C GLU A 58 -5.65 0.15 8.98
N HIS A 59 -5.88 1.09 9.90
CA HIS A 59 -6.89 0.94 10.97
C HIS A 59 -8.30 0.70 10.41
N TYR A 60 -8.64 1.35 9.30
CA TYR A 60 -9.91 1.11 8.58
C TYR A 60 -9.89 -0.14 7.67
N GLY A 61 -8.81 -0.90 7.65
CA GLY A 61 -8.66 -2.11 6.82
C GLY A 61 -8.45 -1.82 5.33
N PHE A 62 -8.16 -0.57 4.97
CA PHE A 62 -7.85 -0.22 3.59
C PHE A 62 -6.41 -0.61 3.25
N THR A 63 -6.21 -1.14 2.04
CA THR A 63 -4.89 -1.12 1.41
C THR A 63 -4.75 0.16 0.58
N VAL A 64 -3.52 0.62 0.36
CA VAL A 64 -3.24 1.82 -0.47
C VAL A 64 -4.00 1.82 -1.82
N PRO A 65 -3.99 0.74 -2.63
CA PRO A 65 -4.74 0.73 -3.89
C PRO A 65 -6.27 0.74 -3.69
N VAL A 66 -6.80 0.14 -2.62
CA VAL A 66 -8.25 0.23 -2.32
C VAL A 66 -8.61 1.65 -1.89
N PHE A 67 -7.79 2.30 -1.06
CA PHE A 67 -7.99 3.68 -0.66
C PHE A 67 -8.00 4.64 -1.86
N LEU A 68 -7.08 4.46 -2.82
CA LEU A 68 -7.08 5.24 -4.06
C LEU A 68 -8.33 5.00 -4.92
N ARG A 69 -8.83 3.75 -4.99
CA ARG A 69 -10.11 3.43 -5.66
C ARG A 69 -11.29 4.07 -4.95
N TRP A 70 -11.26 4.11 -3.62
CA TRP A 70 -12.28 4.77 -2.81
C TRP A 70 -12.28 6.28 -3.06
N ILE A 71 -11.12 6.96 -3.02
CA ILE A 71 -10.98 8.38 -3.39
C ILE A 71 -11.53 8.63 -4.79
N ARG A 72 -11.12 7.84 -5.78
CA ARG A 72 -11.58 8.00 -7.16
C ARG A 72 -13.10 7.86 -7.27
N SER A 73 -13.67 6.89 -6.56
CA SER A 73 -15.12 6.67 -6.55
C SER A 73 -15.87 7.78 -5.83
N PHE A 74 -15.28 8.33 -4.77
CA PHE A 74 -15.80 9.46 -4.02
C PHE A 74 -15.81 10.74 -4.88
N LEU A 75 -14.71 11.04 -5.57
CA LEU A 75 -14.60 12.20 -6.47
C LEU A 75 -15.49 12.09 -7.73
N ALA A 76 -15.75 10.87 -8.21
CA ALA A 76 -16.64 10.65 -9.36
C ALA A 76 -18.12 10.94 -9.04
N GLY A 77 -18.49 11.06 -7.76
CA GLY A 77 -19.86 11.31 -7.34
C GLY A 77 -20.78 10.07 -7.45
N PRO A 78 -22.09 10.25 -7.18
CA PRO A 78 -23.04 9.15 -7.08
C PRO A 78 -23.46 8.56 -8.43
N ILE A 79 -23.30 9.30 -9.53
CA ILE A 79 -23.74 8.89 -10.86
C ILE A 79 -22.62 8.11 -11.54
N LYS A 80 -22.85 6.81 -11.78
CA LYS A 80 -21.93 5.94 -12.50
C LYS A 80 -22.52 5.58 -13.85
N ASN A 81 -22.04 6.23 -14.91
CA ASN A 81 -22.43 5.89 -16.28
C ASN A 81 -21.83 4.54 -16.67
N SER A 82 -22.66 3.49 -16.71
CA SER A 82 -22.29 2.19 -17.29
C SER A 82 -22.66 2.18 -18.77
N LYS A 83 -21.66 2.09 -19.67
CA LYS A 83 -21.92 1.69 -21.05
C LYS A 83 -21.98 0.16 -21.10
N PRO A 84 -23.02 -0.45 -21.69
CA PRO A 84 -23.06 -1.89 -21.89
C PRO A 84 -21.91 -2.32 -22.81
N TRP A 85 -21.26 -3.44 -22.51
CA TRP A 85 -20.07 -3.90 -23.26
C TRP A 85 -20.38 -4.36 -24.69
N TRP A 86 -21.65 -4.53 -25.02
CA TRP A 86 -22.14 -5.01 -26.31
C TRP A 86 -22.59 -3.89 -27.26
N ARG A 87 -22.39 -2.62 -26.88
CA ARG A 87 -22.58 -1.45 -27.75
C ARG A 87 -21.26 -0.72 -27.92
#